data_AF-A0A7J3PA04-F1
#
_entry.id   AF-A0A7J3PA04-F1
#
_cell.length_a   1.000
_cell.length_b   1.000
_cell.length_c   1.000
_cell.angle_alpha   90.00
_cell.angle_beta   90.00
_cell.angle_gamma   90.00
#
_symmetry.space_group_name_H-M   'P 1'
#
loop_
_entity.id
_entity.type
_entity.pdbx_description
1 polymer ?
#
loop_
_entity_poly.entity_id
_entity_poly.type
_entity_poly.pdbx_seq_one_letter_code
_entity_poly.pdbx_strand_id
1 'polypeptide(L)'
;MEKLRIENFKSIEMLELDCKRLNVFIGEPNTGKSNILEALGLLSYCFYGQGKSIGDFVRMEDMTNLFYKREIDRPVKISADDKTLFLRL
;
A
#
# COMPACT_ATOMS: atom_id res chain seq x y z
N MET A 1 2.63 0.41 -15.26
CA MET A 1 2.15 1.28 -14.17
C MET A 1 2.27 2.73 -14.59
N GLU A 2 1.16 3.23 -15.10
CA GLU A 2 0.91 4.63 -15.42
C GLU A 2 0.11 5.31 -14.30
N LYS A 3 -0.73 4.58 -13.56
CA LYS A 3 -1.51 5.13 -12.44
C LYS A 3 -1.42 4.28 -11.19
N LEU A 4 -1.25 4.95 -10.04
CA LEU A 4 -1.29 4.35 -8.72
C LEU A 4 -2.32 5.09 -7.86
N ARG A 5 -3.25 4.34 -7.26
CA ARG A 5 -4.22 4.85 -6.28
C ARG A 5 -4.16 4.01 -5.01
N ILE A 6 -4.06 4.66 -3.87
CA ILE A 6 -4.00 4.04 -2.54
C ILE A 6 -5.05 4.70 -1.65
N GLU A 7 -5.89 3.89 -1.01
CA GLU A 7 -6.95 4.34 -0.10
C GLU A 7 -6.93 3.54 1.20
N ASN A 8 -7.08 4.26 2.31
CA ASN A 8 -7.16 3.76 3.68
C ASN A 8 -5.99 2.84 4.11
N PHE A 9 -4.78 3.04 3.59
CA PHE A 9 -3.61 2.21 3.88
C PHE A 9 -2.61 2.90 4.80
N LYS A 10 -2.38 2.35 6.00
CA LYS A 10 -1.43 2.89 6.99
C LYS A 10 -1.65 4.39 7.27
N SER A 11 -0.68 5.26 6.92
CA SER A 11 -0.84 6.71 7.10
C SER A 11 -1.53 7.40 5.92
N ILE A 12 -1.85 6.67 4.85
CA ILE A 12 -2.43 7.20 3.61
C ILE A 12 -3.94 7.02 3.66
N GLU A 13 -4.67 8.12 3.81
CA GLU A 13 -6.13 8.11 3.68
C GLU A 13 -6.55 7.98 2.20
N MET A 14 -6.00 8.83 1.34
CA MET A 14 -6.17 8.80 -0.10
C MET A 14 -4.92 9.36 -0.77
N LEU A 15 -4.45 8.70 -1.82
CA LEU A 15 -3.38 9.17 -2.69
C LEU A 15 -3.65 8.67 -4.12
N GLU A 16 -3.52 9.56 -5.10
CA GLU A 16 -3.58 9.25 -6.52
C GLU A 16 -2.36 9.88 -7.21
N LEU A 17 -1.65 9.08 -8.01
CA LEU A 17 -0.42 9.47 -8.67
C LEU A 17 -0.37 8.96 -10.10
N ASP A 18 -0.09 9.86 -11.04
CA ASP A 18 0.38 9.49 -12.37
C ASP A 18 1.86 9.10 -12.28
N CYS A 19 2.14 7.84 -12.55
CA CYS A 19 3.48 7.28 -12.48
C CYS A 19 4.22 7.45 -13.81
N LYS A 20 5.49 7.83 -13.73
CA LYS A 20 6.43 7.84 -14.85
C LYS A 20 7.40 6.67 -14.75
N ARG A 21 8.30 6.56 -15.73
CA ARG A 21 9.37 5.54 -15.71
C ARG A 21 10.26 5.62 -14.46
N LEU A 22 10.47 6.83 -13.94
CA LEU A 22 11.18 7.08 -12.68
C LEU A 22 10.31 7.98 -11.80
N ASN A 23 10.02 7.52 -10.58
CA ASN A 23 9.26 8.27 -9.57
C ASN A 23 10.17 8.44 -8.35
N VAL A 24 10.34 9.68 -7.89
CA VAL A 24 11.18 10.00 -6.73
C VAL A 24 10.28 10.56 -5.63
N PHE A 25 10.20 9.85 -4.50
CA PHE A 25 9.39 10.25 -3.34
C PHE A 25 10.28 10.91 -2.28
N ILE A 26 10.15 12.23 -2.10
CA ILE A 26 10.99 13.04 -1.20
C ILE A 26 10.09 13.78 -0.19
N GLY A 27 10.59 13.99 1.02
CA GLY A 27 9.90 14.70 2.09
C GLY A 27 10.47 14.34 3.46
N GLU A 28 10.05 15.06 4.49
CA GLU A 28 10.50 14.88 5.88
C GLU A 28 10.31 13.45 6.40
N PRO A 29 11.13 12.96 7.34
CA PRO A 29 10.91 11.66 7.96
C PRO A 29 9.44 11.45 8.41
N ASN A 30 8.94 10.22 8.28
CA ASN A 30 7.59 9.82 8.71
C ASN A 30 6.39 10.43 7.95
N THR A 31 6.60 11.14 6.84
CA THR A 31 5.49 11.66 5.99
C THR A 31 4.76 10.60 5.13
N GLY A 32 4.98 9.30 5.38
CA GLY A 32 4.28 8.23 4.65
C GLY A 32 4.90 7.81 3.32
N LYS A 33 6.08 8.32 2.95
CA LYS A 33 6.80 7.90 1.72
C LYS A 33 7.02 6.38 1.65
N SER A 34 7.46 5.78 2.75
CA SER A 34 7.62 4.33 2.84
C SER A 34 6.30 3.60 2.70
N ASN A 35 5.17 4.17 3.16
CA ASN A 35 3.86 3.56 3.02
C ASN A 35 3.40 3.46 1.56
N ILE A 36 3.86 4.35 0.67
CA ILE A 36 3.64 4.22 -0.78
C ILE A 36 4.34 2.95 -1.30
N LEU A 37 5.60 2.74 -0.92
CA LEU A 37 6.37 1.55 -1.32
C LEU A 37 5.80 0.28 -0.68
N GLU A 38 5.33 0.34 0.57
CA GLU A 38 4.72 -0.79 1.25
C GLU A 38 3.35 -1.16 0.67
N ALA A 39 2.56 -0.22 0.16
CA ALA A 39 1.34 -0.53 -0.59
C ALA A 39 1.67 -1.33 -1.87
N LEU A 40 2.73 -0.94 -2.60
CA LEU A 40 3.24 -1.71 -3.73
C LEU A 40 3.79 -3.07 -3.29
N GLY A 41 4.41 -3.16 -2.12
CA GLY A 41 4.83 -4.40 -1.47
C GLY A 41 3.64 -5.33 -1.22
N LEU A 42 2.54 -4.82 -0.68
CA LEU A 42 1.32 -5.58 -0.46
C LEU A 42 0.71 -6.11 -1.77
N LEU A 43 0.65 -5.26 -2.79
CA LEU A 43 0.19 -5.68 -4.11
C LEU A 43 1.11 -6.75 -4.72
N SER A 44 2.42 -6.63 -4.52
CA SER A 44 3.42 -7.59 -4.98
C SER A 44 3.29 -8.94 -4.28
N TYR A 45 2.96 -8.95 -2.99
CA TYR A 45 2.70 -10.17 -2.23
C TYR A 45 1.61 -11.03 -2.89
N CYS A 46 0.57 -10.43 -3.46
CA CYS A 46 -0.50 -11.17 -4.15
C CYS A 46 -0.01 -11.98 -5.37
N PHE A 47 1.08 -11.57 -6.01
CA PHE A 47 1.63 -12.24 -7.20
C PHE A 47 2.90 -13.04 -6.91
N TYR A 48 3.68 -12.65 -5.90
CA TYR A 48 5.02 -13.18 -5.62
C TYR A 48 5.18 -13.72 -4.19
N GLY A 49 4.11 -13.73 -3.40
CA GLY A 49 4.11 -14.12 -1.99
C GLY A 49 4.02 -15.63 -1.72
N GLN A 50 3.98 -16.46 -2.77
CA GLN A 50 3.92 -17.92 -2.63
C GLN A 50 5.07 -18.44 -1.74
N GLY A 51 4.73 -19.11 -0.64
CA GLY A 51 5.70 -19.64 0.33
C GLY A 51 6.36 -18.58 1.24
N LYS A 52 5.89 -17.33 1.23
CA LYS A 52 6.40 -16.22 2.06
C LYS A 52 5.33 -15.67 2.98
N SER A 53 5.77 -14.99 4.04
CA SER A 53 4.88 -14.24 4.91
C SER A 53 4.57 -12.87 4.29
N ILE A 54 3.38 -12.34 4.56
CA ILE A 54 3.05 -10.95 4.24
C ILE A 54 4.03 -9.95 4.88
N GLY A 55 4.58 -10.31 6.06
CA GLY A 55 5.58 -9.52 6.79
C GLY A 55 6.89 -9.32 6.03
N ASP A 56 7.19 -10.19 5.06
CA ASP A 56 8.38 -10.09 4.22
C ASP A 56 8.26 -8.95 3.19
N PHE A 57 7.04 -8.46 2.94
CA PHE A 57 6.72 -7.43 1.95
C PHE A 57 6.24 -6.12 2.60
N VAL A 58 5.58 -6.22 3.76
CA VAL A 58 4.94 -5.09 4.43
C VAL A 58 5.21 -5.19 5.93
N ARG A 59 5.70 -4.11 6.53
CA ARG A 59 6.00 -4.09 7.97
C ARG A 59 4.70 -3.94 8.76
N MET A 60 4.41 -4.89 9.63
CA MET A 60 3.25 -4.83 10.51
C MET A 60 3.47 -5.69 11.75
N GLU A 61 2.91 -5.27 12.88
CA GLU A 61 2.82 -6.12 14.09
C GLU A 61 1.56 -6.98 14.02
N ASP A 62 0.47 -6.41 13.50
CA ASP A 62 -0.82 -7.07 13.31
C ASP A 62 -1.51 -6.55 12.03
N MET A 63 -2.56 -7.26 11.58
CA MET A 63 -3.28 -6.89 10.36
C MET A 63 -3.99 -5.53 10.43
N THR A 64 -4.36 -5.05 11.62
CA THR A 64 -5.02 -3.74 11.79
C THR A 64 -4.06 -2.59 11.47
N ASN A 65 -2.74 -2.80 11.56
CA ASN A 65 -1.74 -1.80 11.21
C ASN A 65 -1.79 -1.41 9.72
N LEU A 66 -2.38 -2.25 8.87
CA LEU A 66 -2.53 -1.97 7.44
C LEU A 66 -3.61 -0.92 7.17
N PHE A 67 -4.54 -0.72 8.10
CA PHE A 67 -5.71 0.14 7.93
C PHE A 67 -5.41 1.56 8.41
N TYR A 68 -5.93 2.55 7.69
CA TYR A 68 -5.81 3.95 8.08
C TYR A 68 -6.41 4.18 9.47
N LYS A 69 -5.58 4.74 10.38
CA LYS A 69 -5.93 4.91 11.81
C LYS A 69 -6.42 3.62 12.50
N ARG A 70 -6.09 2.44 11.95
CA ARG A 70 -6.60 1.13 12.39
C ARG A 70 -8.14 1.00 12.28
N GLU A 71 -8.79 1.81 11.44
CA GLU A 71 -10.23 1.76 11.18
C GLU A 71 -10.56 0.61 10.20
N ILE A 72 -10.82 -0.59 10.72
CA ILE A 72 -11.06 -1.80 9.90
C ILE A 72 -12.36 -1.78 9.08
N ASP A 73 -13.32 -0.92 9.46
CA ASP A 73 -14.58 -0.73 8.73
C ASP A 73 -14.36 -0.07 7.35
N ARG A 74 -13.23 0.61 7.17
CA ARG A 74 -12.83 1.25 5.91
C ARG A 74 -11.87 0.32 5.17
N PRO A 75 -12.29 -0.31 4.06
CA PRO A 75 -11.44 -1.26 3.36
C PRO A 75 -10.20 -0.56 2.79
N VAL A 76 -9.07 -1.28 2.82
CA VAL A 76 -7.86 -0.89 2.12
C VAL A 76 -8.06 -1.19 0.64
N LYS A 77 -7.78 -0.21 -0.23
CA LYS A 77 -7.81 -0.38 -1.68
C LYS A 77 -6.51 0.13 -2.30
N ILE A 78 -5.86 -0.72 -3.08
CA ILE A 78 -4.63 -0.37 -3.81
C ILE A 78 -4.86 -0.73 -5.27
N SER A 79 -4.80 0.27 -6.15
CA SER A 79 -5.00 0.11 -7.60
C SER A 79 -3.74 0.52 -8.34
N ALA A 80 -3.23 -0.34 -9.22
CA ALA A 80 -2.12 -0.07 -10.11
C ALA A 80 -2.55 -0.44 -11.53
N ASP A 81 -2.77 0.57 -12.37
CA ASP A 81 -3.43 0.45 -13.67
C ASP A 81 -4.78 -0.31 -13.57
N ASP A 82 -4.86 -1.50 -14.16
CA ASP A 82 -6.03 -2.39 -14.18
C ASP A 82 -6.10 -3.34 -12.98
N LYS A 83 -5.01 -3.45 -12.21
CA LYS A 83 -4.93 -4.36 -11.06
C LYS A 83 -5.40 -3.67 -9.80
N THR A 84 -6.37 -4.27 -9.11
CA THR A 84 -6.85 -3.74 -7.84
C THR A 84 -6.81 -4.81 -6.76
N LEU A 85 -6.19 -4.48 -5.64
CA LEU A 85 -6.28 -5.22 -4.39
C LEU A 85 -7.32 -4.55 -3.49
N PHE A 86 -8.21 -5.37 -2.94
CA PHE A 86 -9.13 -5.00 -1.88
C PHE A 86 -8.85 -5.87 -0.66
N LEU A 87 -8.60 -5.25 0.49
CA LEU A 87 -8.41 -5.95 1.75
C LEU A 87 -9.46 -5.48 2.76
N ARG A 88 -10.13 -6.46 3.35
CA ARG A 88 -11.13 -6.31 4.41
C ARG A 88 -10.89 -7.38 5.46
N LEU A 89 -11.05 -7.01 6.72
CA LEU A 89 -11.03 -7.93 7.86
C LEU A 89 -12.47 -8.25 8.30
#